data_AF-V5SJE5-F1
#
_entry.id   AF-V5SJE5-F1
#
_cell.length_a   1.000
_cell.length_b   1.000
_cell.length_c   1.000
_cell.angle_alpha   90.00
_cell.angle_beta   90.00
_cell.angle_gamma   90.00
#
_symmetry.space_group_name_H-M   'P 1'
#
loop_
_entity.id
_entity.type
_entity.pdbx_description
1 polymer ?
#
loop_
_entity_poly.entity_id
_entity_poly.type
_entity_poly.pdbx_seq_one_letter_code
_entity_poly.pdbx_strand_id
1 'polypeptide(L)'
;MPLVFNDDILMGFVGDTFVFSMRDEQTGDTVSCEITRDGLQRAIQKKEVYDPRIAFSMYKARFGELASKRFDEGQRPARITIEDVEAF
;
A
#
# COMPACT_ATOMS: atom_id res chain seq x y z
N MET A 1 6.35 12.24 -7.37
CA MET A 1 7.30 12.41 -6.26
C MET A 1 7.33 11.09 -5.50
N PRO A 2 8.50 10.47 -5.25
CA PRO A 2 8.51 9.11 -4.69
C PRO A 2 8.17 9.12 -3.20
N LEU A 3 7.17 8.32 -2.81
CA LEU A 3 6.99 7.95 -1.41
C LEU A 3 7.98 6.83 -1.07
N VAL A 4 8.63 6.94 0.08
CA VAL A 4 9.56 5.93 0.60
C VAL A 4 8.98 5.24 1.83
N PHE A 5 9.27 3.95 2.00
CA PHE A 5 8.90 3.26 3.22
C PHE A 5 9.81 3.69 4.36
N ASN A 6 9.23 4.16 5.45
CA ASN A 6 9.99 4.44 6.66
C ASN A 6 10.35 3.12 7.38
N ASP A 7 11.35 3.11 8.26
CA ASP A 7 11.65 1.92 9.09
C ASP A 7 10.55 1.67 10.13
N ASP A 8 9.87 2.73 10.58
CA ASP A 8 8.67 2.68 11.42
C ASP A 8 7.39 2.61 10.57
N ILE A 9 7.21 1.50 9.83
CA ILE A 9 5.94 1.29 9.12
C ILE A 9 4.88 0.92 10.13
N LEU A 10 3.99 1.88 10.43
CA LEU A 10 2.72 1.56 11.04
C LEU A 10 1.90 0.80 10.01
N MET A 11 1.81 -0.52 10.17
CA MET A 11 1.02 -1.40 9.30
C MET A 11 0.00 -2.19 10.11
N GLY A 12 -1.24 -2.19 9.66
CA GLY A 12 -2.30 -2.91 10.36
C GLY A 12 -3.61 -2.88 9.59
N PHE A 13 -4.53 -3.76 9.98
CA PHE A 13 -5.90 -3.68 9.51
C PHE A 13 -6.71 -2.71 10.37
N VAL A 14 -7.41 -1.82 9.70
CA VAL A 14 -8.52 -1.03 10.25
C VAL A 14 -9.78 -1.54 9.56
N GLY A 15 -10.51 -2.43 10.24
CA GLY A 15 -11.61 -3.17 9.63
C GLY A 15 -11.14 -4.05 8.47
N ASP A 16 -11.70 -3.84 7.29
CA ASP A 16 -11.36 -4.56 6.05
C ASP A 16 -10.29 -3.87 5.21
N THR A 17 -9.70 -2.78 5.70
CA THR A 17 -8.65 -2.03 4.99
C THR A 17 -7.32 -2.25 5.68
N PHE A 18 -6.32 -2.69 4.92
CA PHE A 18 -4.93 -2.69 5.36
C PHE A 18 -4.36 -1.29 5.16
N VAL A 19 -3.96 -0.67 6.26
CA VAL A 19 -3.36 0.67 6.29
C VAL A 19 -1.88 0.52 6.52
N PHE A 20 -1.09 1.28 5.76
CA PHE A 20 0.34 1.39 5.94
C PHE A 20 0.80 2.84 5.79
N SER A 21 1.84 3.22 6.52
CA SER A 21 2.44 4.55 6.39
C SER A 21 3.64 4.55 5.46
N MET A 22 3.73 5.57 4.61
CA MET A 22 4.91 5.93 3.85
C MET A 22 5.35 7.34 4.21
N ARG A 23 6.58 7.71 3.85
CA ARG A 23 7.12 9.05 4.04
C ARG A 23 7.32 9.71 2.69
N ASP A 24 6.88 10.96 2.55
CA ASP A 24 7.24 11.79 1.42
C ASP A 24 8.69 12.26 1.59
N GLU A 25 9.54 11.95 0.63
CA GLU A 25 10.97 12.26 0.67
C GLU A 25 11.24 13.77 0.60
N GLN A 26 10.34 14.57 0.02
CA GLN A 26 10.54 16.01 -0.15
C GLN A 26 10.10 16.82 1.06
N THR A 27 8.92 16.51 1.60
CA THR A 27 8.32 17.24 2.71
C THR A 27 8.71 16.63 4.06
N GLY A 28 9.08 15.36 4.07
CA GLY A 28 9.27 14.57 5.27
C GLY A 28 7.97 14.11 5.92
N ASP A 29 6.81 14.44 5.33
CA ASP A 29 5.49 14.15 5.89
C ASP A 29 5.16 12.65 5.83
N THR A 30 4.40 12.20 6.83
CA THR A 30 3.86 10.84 6.81
C THR A 30 2.59 10.80 5.99
N VAL A 31 2.59 9.97 4.95
CA VAL A 31 1.46 9.70 4.08
C VAL A 31 0.82 8.38 4.51
N SER A 32 -0.47 8.43 4.82
CA SER A 32 -1.26 7.23 5.03
C SER A 32 -1.69 6.65 3.70
N CYS A 33 -1.42 5.35 3.53
CA CYS A 33 -1.76 4.58 2.35
C CYS A 33 -2.69 3.43 2.74
N GLU A 34 -3.65 3.15 1.88
CA GLU A 34 -4.72 2.18 2.14
C GLU A 34 -4.83 1.17 1.00
N ILE A 35 -5.01 -0.10 1.33
CA ILE A 35 -5.40 -1.15 0.39
C ILE A 35 -6.50 -2.01 1.01
N THR A 36 -7.56 -2.30 0.27
CA THR A 36 -8.63 -3.18 0.77
C THR A 36 -8.11 -4.60 0.94
N ARG A 37 -8.69 -5.35 1.89
CA ARG A 37 -8.38 -6.78 2.08
C ARG A 37 -8.56 -7.55 0.78
N ASP A 38 -9.59 -7.25 0.01
CA ASP A 38 -9.86 -7.87 -1.28
C ASP A 38 -8.77 -7.53 -2.32
N GLY A 39 -8.31 -6.27 -2.36
CA GLY A 39 -7.18 -5.86 -3.22
C GLY A 39 -5.89 -6.57 -2.84
N LEU A 40 -5.61 -6.68 -1.54
CA LEU A 40 -4.45 -7.41 -1.04
C LEU A 40 -4.58 -8.91 -1.34
N GLN A 41 -5.76 -9.51 -1.14
CA GLN A 41 -6.06 -10.90 -1.44
C GLN A 41 -5.96 -11.21 -2.94
N ARG A 42 -6.37 -10.28 -3.80
CA ARG A 42 -6.21 -10.40 -5.26
C ARG A 42 -4.75 -10.30 -5.69
N ALA A 43 -3.98 -9.40 -5.08
CA ALA A 43 -2.54 -9.32 -5.34
C ALA A 43 -1.82 -10.65 -5.01
N ILE A 44 -2.29 -11.33 -3.96
CA ILE A 44 -1.67 -12.57 -3.45
C ILE A 44 -2.35 -13.84 -3.94
N GLN A 45 -3.44 -13.76 -4.72
CA GLN A 45 -4.26 -14.92 -5.14
C GLN A 45 -3.47 -16.03 -5.86
N LYS A 46 -2.23 -15.76 -6.24
CA LYS A 46 -1.30 -16.72 -6.85
C LYS A 46 -0.43 -17.49 -5.85
N LYS A 47 -0.47 -17.20 -4.55
CA LYS A 47 0.30 -17.89 -3.52
C LYS A 47 -0.59 -18.15 -2.30
N GLU A 48 -0.49 -19.33 -1.70
CA GLU A 48 -1.15 -19.70 -0.43
C GLU A 48 -0.56 -18.94 0.77
N VAL A 49 -0.51 -17.61 0.68
CA VAL A 49 -0.04 -16.76 1.76
C VAL A 49 -1.24 -16.34 2.59
N TYR A 50 -1.42 -17.03 3.71
CA TYR A 50 -2.48 -16.76 4.67
C TYR A 50 -2.21 -15.52 5.54
N ASP A 51 -0.96 -15.06 5.63
CA ASP A 51 -0.58 -13.88 6.43
C ASP A 51 -0.51 -12.60 5.55
N PRO A 52 -1.42 -11.63 5.76
CA PRO A 52 -1.46 -10.39 5.01
C PRO A 52 -0.20 -9.52 5.14
N ARG A 53 0.56 -9.62 6.24
CA ARG A 53 1.80 -8.87 6.45
C ARG A 53 2.92 -9.47 5.60
N ILE A 54 3.00 -10.79 5.50
CA ILE A 54 3.94 -11.48 4.61
C ILE A 54 3.59 -11.15 3.16
N ALA A 55 2.31 -11.22 2.81
CA ALA A 55 1.77 -10.79 1.54
C ALA A 55 2.18 -9.35 1.21
N PHE A 56 1.90 -8.41 2.11
CA PHE A 56 2.30 -7.01 1.95
C PHE A 56 3.81 -6.87 1.78
N SER A 57 4.62 -7.56 2.59
CA SER A 57 6.08 -7.50 2.48
C SER A 57 6.61 -8.01 1.14
N MET A 58 6.01 -9.06 0.56
CA MET A 58 6.39 -9.56 -0.77
C MET A 58 6.11 -8.54 -1.88
N TYR A 59 5.02 -7.78 -1.75
CA TYR A 59 4.56 -6.82 -2.75
C TYR A 59 4.81 -5.36 -2.33
N LYS A 60 5.60 -5.14 -1.28
CA LYS A 60 5.82 -3.84 -0.62
C LYS A 60 6.27 -2.78 -1.62
N ALA A 61 7.29 -3.08 -2.42
CA ALA A 61 7.80 -2.16 -3.44
C ALA A 61 6.69 -1.75 -4.44
N ARG A 62 5.87 -2.71 -4.88
CA ARG A 62 4.77 -2.45 -5.81
C ARG A 62 3.65 -1.63 -5.20
N PHE A 63 3.25 -1.93 -3.97
CA PHE A 63 2.27 -1.11 -3.27
C PHE A 63 2.79 0.30 -3.00
N GLY A 64 4.10 0.45 -2.77
CA GLY A 64 4.74 1.77 -2.68
C GLY A 64 4.69 2.56 -3.99
N GLU A 65 4.93 1.90 -5.13
CA GLU A 65 4.80 2.51 -6.46
C GLU A 65 3.36 2.98 -6.73
N LEU A 66 2.36 2.13 -6.46
CA LEU A 66 0.94 2.48 -6.63
C LEU A 66 0.53 3.63 -5.69
N ALA A 67 0.91 3.55 -4.43
CA ALA A 67 0.61 4.59 -3.46
C ALA A 67 1.24 5.93 -3.88
N SER A 68 2.48 5.91 -4.39
CA SER A 68 3.15 7.12 -4.91
C SER A 68 2.38 7.70 -6.09
N LYS A 69 1.96 6.85 -7.04
CA LYS A 69 1.15 7.30 -8.19
C LYS A 69 -0.15 7.97 -7.75
N ARG A 70 -0.89 7.33 -6.83
CA ARG A 70 -2.15 7.88 -6.29
C ARG A 70 -1.95 9.17 -5.52
N PHE A 71 -0.86 9.26 -4.76
CA PHE A 71 -0.49 10.48 -4.06
C PHE A 71 -0.13 11.62 -5.02
N ASP A 72 0.59 11.32 -6.10
CA ASP A 72 0.93 12.27 -7.17
C ASP A 72 -0.32 12.75 -7.93
N GLU A 73 -1.34 11.90 -8.05
CA GLU A 73 -2.67 12.26 -8.57
C GLU A 73 -3.49 13.15 -7.60
N GLY A 74 -2.93 13.48 -6.42
CA GLY A 74 -3.55 14.34 -5.42
C GLY A 74 -4.41 13.61 -4.40
N GLN A 75 -4.43 12.27 -4.41
CA GLN A 75 -5.23 11.48 -3.48
C GLN A 75 -4.56 11.42 -2.09
N ARG A 76 -5.24 11.94 -1.06
CA ARG A 76 -4.79 11.93 0.34
C ARG A 76 -5.96 11.53 1.25
N PRO A 77 -5.98 10.33 1.87
CA PRO A 77 -4.97 9.27 1.81
C PRO A 77 -4.86 8.61 0.43
N ALA A 78 -3.68 8.07 0.12
CA ALA A 78 -3.44 7.36 -1.14
C ALA A 78 -4.09 5.97 -1.07
N ARG A 79 -5.14 5.74 -1.85
CA ARG A 79 -5.93 4.51 -1.80
C ARG A 79 -5.68 3.64 -3.02
N ILE A 80 -5.11 2.47 -2.78
CA ILE A 80 -4.88 1.42 -3.75
C ILE A 80 -6.15 0.58 -3.86
N THR A 81 -6.71 0.51 -5.07
CA THR A 81 -7.92 -0.26 -5.37
C THR A 81 -7.59 -1.63 -5.97
N ILE A 82 -8.60 -2.49 -6.11
CA ILE A 82 -8.45 -3.77 -6.83
C ILE A 82 -8.08 -3.51 -8.29
N GLU A 83 -8.65 -2.49 -8.94
CA GLU A 83 -8.34 -2.15 -10.33
C GLU A 83 -6.87 -1.77 -10.51
N ASP A 84 -6.29 -1.06 -9.53
CA ASP A 84 -4.85 -0.77 -9.51
C ASP A 84 -4.01 -2.05 -9.45
N VAL A 85 -4.49 -3.04 -8.71
CA VAL A 85 -3.84 -4.35 -8.51
C VAL A 85 -4.04 -5.30 -9.71
N GLU A 86 -5.15 -5.16 -10.45
CA GLU A 86 -5.44 -5.97 -11.64
C GLU A 86 -4.83 -5.41 -12.92
N ALA A 87 -4.53 -4.11 -12.98
CA ALA A 87 -3.82 -3.48 -14.09
C ALA A 87 -2.33 -3.88 -14.21
N PHE A 88 -1.87 -4.81 -13.37
CA PHE A 88 -0.52 -5.38 -13.37
C PHE A 88 -0.33 -6.55 -14.33
#